data_AF-A0A3S3RZD1-F1
#
_entry.id   AF-A0A3S3RZD1-F1
#
_cell.length_a   1.000
_cell.length_b   1.000
_cell.length_c   1.000
_cell.angle_alpha   90.00
_cell.angle_beta   90.00
_cell.angle_gamma   90.00
#
_symmetry.space_group_name_H-M   'P 1'
#
loop_
_entity.id
_entity.type
_entity.pdbx_description
1 polymer ?
#
loop_
_entity_poly.entity_id
_entity_poly.type
_entity_poly.pdbx_seq_one_letter_code
_entity_poly.pdbx_strand_id
1 'polypeptide(L)' 'YYSRQLGSAEGDTIVQVGADGTGASVRWSFSRITENSFRWLGERSHDGGATWRMEVEFLARRVGES' A
#
# COMPACT_ATOMS: atom_id res chain seq x y z
N TYR A 1 0.72 8.22 15.98
CA TYR A 1 1.18 8.74 14.68
C TYR A 1 0.02 8.65 13.70
N TYR A 2 -0.33 9.74 13.02
CA TYR A 2 -1.33 9.75 11.95
C TYR A 2 -0.66 10.27 10.68
N SER A 3 -1.03 9.74 9.51
CA SER A 3 -0.54 10.23 8.22
C SER A 3 -1.72 10.43 7.29
N ARG A 4 -1.63 11.45 6.42
CA ARG A 4 -2.59 11.65 5.34
C ARG A 4 -2.10 10.91 4.10
N GLN A 5 -3.00 10.19 3.45
CA GLN A 5 -2.75 9.47 2.22
C GLN A 5 -3.78 9.90 1.17
N LEU A 6 -3.34 10.05 -0.08
CA LEU A 6 -4.22 10.27 -1.22
C LEU A 6 -4.49 8.91 -1.86
N GLY A 7 -5.76 8.52 -1.92
CA GLY A 7 -6.20 7.26 -2.51
C GLY A 7 -6.59 7.41 -3.98
N SER A 8 -6.19 6.46 -4.82
CA SER A 8 -6.58 6.35 -6.22
C SER A 8 -6.78 4.88 -6.61
N ALA A 9 -7.52 4.67 -7.70
CA ALA A 9 -7.58 3.37 -8.37
C ALA A 9 -6.60 3.36 -9.55
N GLU A 10 -5.81 2.29 -9.66
CA GLU A 10 -4.92 1.99 -10.79
C GLU A 10 -5.28 0.62 -11.34
N GLY A 11 -6.19 0.60 -12.32
CA GLY A 11 -6.85 -0.64 -12.76
C GLY A 11 -7.59 -1.30 -11.60
N ASP A 12 -7.29 -2.57 -11.33
CA ASP A 12 -7.87 -3.34 -10.22
C ASP A 12 -7.11 -3.18 -8.89
N THR A 13 -6.14 -2.25 -8.84
CA THR A 13 -5.32 -1.97 -7.66
C THR A 13 -5.79 -0.70 -6.98
N ILE A 14 -5.96 -0.74 -5.66
CA ILE A 14 -6.12 0.48 -4.85
C ILE A 14 -4.74 0.94 -4.42
N VAL A 15 -4.40 2.18 -4.71
CA VAL A 15 -3.12 2.81 -4.35
C VAL A 15 -3.37 3.93 -3.37
N GLN A 16 -2.55 4.01 -2.32
CA GLN A 16 -2.53 5.12 -1.38
C GLN A 16 -1.11 5.68 -1.31
N VAL A 17 -0.96 6.98 -1.59
CA VAL A 17 0.34 7.66 -1.56
C VAL A 17 0.33 8.79 -0.54
N GLY A 18 1.40 8.89 0.24
CA GLY A 18 1.62 9.96 1.20
C GLY A 18 3.10 10.08 1.54
N ALA A 19 3.41 10.75 2.65
CA ALA A 19 4.76 10.87 3.17
C ALA A 19 4.85 10.36 4.60
N ASP A 20 6.01 9.83 4.98
CA ASP A 20 6.31 9.51 6.37
C ASP A 20 6.79 10.74 7.17
N GLY A 21 7.11 10.54 8.45
CA GLY A 21 7.63 11.60 9.32
C GLY A 21 8.99 12.18 8.92
N THR A 22 9.70 11.56 7.96
CA THR A 22 10.98 12.03 7.41
C THR A 22 10.82 12.76 6.08
N GLY A 23 9.60 12.78 5.51
CA GLY A 23 9.31 13.32 4.18
C GLY A 23 9.51 12.33 3.04
N ALA A 24 9.94 11.09 3.32
CA ALA A 24 10.03 10.06 2.29
C ALA A 24 8.63 9.66 1.81
N SER A 25 8.47 9.46 0.51
CA SER A 25 7.19 9.06 -0.06
C SER A 25 6.90 7.61 0.28
N VAL A 26 5.67 7.33 0.70
CA VAL A 26 5.17 6.00 1.05
C VAL A 26 4.02 5.67 0.10
N ARG A 27 4.04 4.45 -0.43
CA ARG A 27 2.98 3.89 -1.26
C ARG A 27 2.48 2.58 -0.67
N TRP A 28 1.17 2.49 -0.49
CA TRP A 28 0.47 1.26 -0.20
C TRP A 28 -0.34 0.82 -1.40
N SER A 29 -0.16 -0.42 -1.83
CA SER A 29 -0.85 -0.98 -2.98
C SER A 29 -1.61 -2.24 -2.58
N PHE A 30 -2.91 -2.27 -2.83
CA PHE A 30 -3.80 -3.41 -2.56
C PHE A 30 -4.28 -3.98 -3.88
N SER A 31 -3.92 -5.24 -4.17
CA SER A 31 -4.18 -5.89 -5.46
C SER A 31 -4.65 -7.33 -5.26
N ARG A 32 -5.13 -7.95 -6.35
CA ARG A 32 -5.67 -9.32 -6.33
C ARG A 32 -6.76 -9.48 -5.26
N ILE A 33 -7.60 -8.45 -5.14
CA ILE A 33 -8.65 -8.38 -4.13
C ILE A 33 -9.74 -9.38 -4.54
N THR A 34 -10.06 -10.27 -3.62
CA THR A 34 -11.16 -11.23 -3.70
C THR A 34 -12.02 -11.06 -2.45
N GLU A 35 -13.14 -11.78 -2.36
CA GLU A 35 -13.98 -11.78 -1.15
C GLU A 35 -13.21 -12.11 0.14
N ASN A 36 -12.21 -13.00 0.02
CA ASN A 36 -11.55 -13.64 1.16
C ASN A 36 -10.05 -13.36 1.26
N SER A 37 -9.45 -12.62 0.31
CA SER A 37 -8.02 -12.36 0.32
C SER A 37 -7.62 -11.16 -0.51
N PHE A 38 -6.45 -10.60 -0.22
CA PHE A 38 -5.78 -9.59 -1.04
C PHE A 38 -4.27 -9.61 -0.82
N ARG A 39 -3.52 -9.08 -1.79
CA ARG A 39 -2.09 -8.79 -1.67
C ARG A 39 -1.92 -7.32 -1.29
N TRP A 40 -1.08 -7.06 -0.30
CA TRP A 40 -0.79 -5.71 0.18
C TRP A 40 0.71 -5.45 0.18
N LEU A 41 1.13 -4.43 -0.55
CA LEU A 41 2.52 -4.01 -0.65
C LEU A 41 2.73 -2.67 0.04
N GLY A 42 3.83 -2.56 0.77
CA GLY A 42 4.35 -1.30 1.30
C GLY A 42 5.68 -0.96 0.67
N GLU A 43 5.74 0.21 0.05
CA GLU A 43 6.89 0.69 -0.70
C GLU A 43 7.28 2.09 -0.25
N ARG A 44 8.58 2.38 -0.30
CA ARG A 44 9.15 3.69 0.03
C ARG A 44 9.96 4.23 -1.13
N SER A 45 9.90 5.54 -1.29
CA SER A 45 10.71 6.29 -2.24
C SER A 45 11.41 7.45 -1.52
N HIS A 46 12.71 7.59 -1.80
CA HIS A 46 13.53 8.69 -1.29
C HIS A 46 13.79 9.78 -2.33
N ASP A 47 13.29 9.61 -3.55
CA ASP A 47 13.52 10.48 -4.72
C ASP A 47 12.21 11.08 -5.26
N GLY A 48 11.22 11.26 -4.39
CA GLY A 48 9.95 11.89 -4.74
C GLY A 48 9.04 11.03 -5.61
N GLY A 49 9.18 9.70 -5.54
CA GLY A 49 8.37 8.73 -6.26
C GLY A 49 8.93 8.31 -7.62
N ALA A 50 10.16 8.71 -7.97
CA ALA A 50 10.81 8.29 -9.22
C ALA A 50 11.23 6.82 -9.17
N THR A 51 11.71 6.35 -8.02
CA THR A 51 11.98 4.94 -7.75
C THR A 51 11.31 4.49 -6.46
N TRP A 52 10.81 3.26 -6.46
CA TRP A 52 10.11 2.66 -5.33
C TRP A 52 10.83 1.39 -4.90
N ARG A 53 11.10 1.28 -3.60
CA ARG A 53 11.64 0.07 -2.98
C ARG A 53 10.54 -0.58 -2.15
N MET A 54 10.24 -1.84 -2.45
CA MET A 54 9.38 -2.66 -1.61
C MET A 54 10.07 -2.97 -0.28
N GLU A 55 9.39 -2.63 0.82
CA GLU A 55 9.86 -2.90 2.17
C GLU A 55 9.09 -4.06 2.80
N VAL A 56 7.79 -4.17 2.49
CA VAL A 56 6.92 -5.20 3.05
C VAL A 56 5.93 -5.72 2.00
N GLU A 57 5.62 -7.01 2.15
CA GLU A 57 4.55 -7.69 1.42
C GLU A 57 3.72 -8.52 2.39
N PHE A 58 2.40 -8.41 2.29
CA PHE A 58 1.44 -9.21 3.03
C PHE A 58 0.49 -9.94 2.07
N LEU A 59 0.21 -11.20 2.39
CA LEU A 59 -0.84 -11.99 1.78
C LEU A 59 -1.96 -12.16 2.81
N ALA A 60 -2.91 -11.24 2.79
CA ALA A 60 -3.97 -11.20 3.77
C ALA A 60 -5.10 -12.17 3.40
N ARG A 61 -5.67 -12.83 4.41
CA ARG A 61 -6.85 -13.69 4.29
C ARG A 61 -7.88 -13.30 5.33
N ARG A 62 -9.15 -13.31 4.96
CA ARG A 62 -10.28 -13.17 5.87
C ARG A 62 -10.30 -14.41 6.77
N VAL A 63 -10.29 -14.21 8.09
CA VAL A 63 -10.57 -15.28 9.05
C VAL A 63 -12.09 -15.40 9.12
N GLY A 64 -12.64 -16.60 8.86
CA GLY A 64 -14.07 -16.86 9.03
C GLY A 64 -14.48 -16.78 10.51
N GLU A 65 -15.76 -16.57 10.77
CA GLU A 65 -16.31 -16.80 12.10
C GLU A 65 -16.34 -18.32 12.36
N SER A 66 -15.79 -18.74 13.50
CA SER A 66 -15.74 -20.13 13.96
C SER A 66 -17.08 -20.65 14.46
#